data_AF-A0A3C1A5Q5-F1
#
_entry.id   AF-A0A3C1A5Q5-F1
#
_cell.length_a   1.000
_cell.length_b   1.000
_cell.length_c   1.000
_cell.angle_alpha   90.00
_cell.angle_beta   90.00
_cell.angle_gamma   90.00
#
_symmetry.space_group_name_H-M   'P 1'
#
loop_
_entity.id
_entity.type
_entity.pdbx_description
1 polymer ?
#
loop_
_entity_poly.entity_id
_entity_poly.type
_entity_poly.pdbx_seq_one_letter_code
_entity_poly.pdbx_strand_id
1 'polypeptide(L)'
;MENQMINLKCRKCGAQVSAEQKKCPKCGAPILLKVMMEEEKRHLSAKEIREKDRRMRREYEKLSKEKEEKRQKAERKQKLSEEKKEKARIKASEELAKEHAKEEAKAAKDAEKKAAKDAAQKAKEEKTALAAKKREEKLAKKRSDTKKKSPNWVIVLISAVIIAVIILAVGLLLRPDSTPVTTDEATPPVVTEEIAEELPEEPEQEAPVEEAPAEEPPVEEQQPAEEPQAPKEEPAKSAPVRNITRNNYLFPSDTEYLTESDVNGLSKFDTGLIRNEIYARKGYVFKDEPYKSYFNSQAWYNPNPSAKMNLNEIEKYNVNFLLEYERSQGMR
;
A
#
# COMPACT_ATOMS: atom_id res chain seq x y z
N MET A 1 -41.74 -47.62 10.09
CA MET A 1 -42.34 -46.60 10.98
C MET A 1 -42.84 -47.35 12.19
N GLU A 2 -42.02 -47.44 13.24
CA GLU A 2 -42.47 -47.97 14.52
C GLU A 2 -43.51 -47.01 15.10
N ASN A 3 -44.70 -47.55 15.32
CA ASN A 3 -45.84 -46.83 15.86
C ASN A 3 -45.55 -46.58 17.35
N GLN A 4 -44.97 -45.42 17.69
CA GLN A 4 -44.81 -45.01 19.07
C GLN A 4 -46.20 -44.94 19.69
N MET A 5 -46.52 -45.89 20.58
CA MET A 5 -47.75 -45.86 21.38
C MET A 5 -47.74 -44.59 22.23
N ILE A 6 -48.49 -43.58 21.78
CA ILE A 6 -48.67 -42.33 22.52
C ILE A 6 -49.40 -42.67 23.82
N ASN A 7 -48.71 -42.59 24.96
CA ASN A 7 -49.28 -42.79 26.29
C ASN A 7 -50.21 -41.61 26.65
N LEU A 8 -51.42 -41.60 26.11
CA LEU A 8 -52.43 -40.59 26.40
C LEU A 8 -53.11 -40.89 27.76
N LYS A 9 -53.28 -39.87 28.59
CA LYS A 9 -54.02 -39.95 29.86
C LYS A 9 -55.16 -38.96 29.87
N CYS A 10 -56.32 -39.37 30.39
CA CYS A 10 -57.46 -38.50 30.55
C CYS A 10 -57.17 -37.39 31.57
N ARG A 11 -57.28 -36.12 31.15
CA ARG A 11 -57.06 -34.97 32.03
C ARG A 11 -58.03 -34.86 33.21
N LYS A 12 -59.20 -35.49 33.13
CA LYS A 12 -60.22 -35.45 34.19
C LYS A 12 -60.02 -36.52 35.26
N CYS A 13 -59.53 -37.70 34.91
CA CYS A 13 -59.47 -38.83 35.86
C CYS A 13 -58.17 -39.65 35.83
N GLY A 14 -57.18 -39.23 35.04
CA GLY A 14 -55.85 -39.85 34.97
C GLY A 14 -55.78 -41.23 34.30
N ALA A 15 -56.89 -41.76 33.80
CA ALA A 15 -56.92 -43.08 33.14
C ALA A 15 -56.11 -43.05 31.83
N GLN A 16 -55.38 -44.13 31.54
CA GLN A 16 -54.80 -44.33 30.21
C GLN A 16 -55.92 -44.44 29.17
N VAL A 17 -55.75 -43.77 28.04
CA VAL A 17 -56.70 -43.76 26.93
C VAL A 17 -55.97 -44.03 25.63
N SER A 18 -56.62 -44.74 24.70
CA SER A 18 -56.09 -44.96 23.35
C SER A 18 -56.43 -43.77 22.44
N ALA A 19 -55.57 -43.49 21.46
CA ALA A 19 -55.77 -42.42 20.47
C ALA A 19 -57.05 -42.58 19.62
N GLU A 20 -57.60 -43.79 19.55
CA GLU A 20 -58.82 -44.11 18.80
C GLU A 20 -60.12 -43.81 19.59
N GLN A 21 -60.00 -43.61 20.92
CA GLN A 21 -61.15 -43.42 21.80
C GLN A 21 -61.61 -41.95 21.80
N LYS A 22 -62.87 -41.70 21.44
CA LYS A 22 -63.46 -40.34 21.42
C LYS A 22 -63.81 -39.80 22.82
N LYS A 23 -63.97 -40.68 23.80
CA LYS A 23 -64.29 -40.38 25.20
C LYS A 23 -63.50 -41.29 26.13
N CYS A 24 -63.12 -40.78 27.29
CA CYS A 24 -62.42 -41.55 28.31
C CYS A 24 -63.33 -42.67 28.84
N PRO A 25 -62.88 -43.94 28.84
CA PRO A 25 -63.68 -45.06 29.30
C PRO A 25 -63.96 -45.02 30.80
N LYS A 26 -63.15 -44.31 31.59
CA LYS A 26 -63.28 -44.25 33.06
C LYS A 26 -64.22 -43.13 33.54
N CYS A 27 -64.26 -41.98 32.87
CA CYS A 27 -65.04 -40.82 33.36
C CYS A 27 -65.93 -40.16 32.29
N GLY A 28 -65.98 -40.72 31.08
CA GLY A 28 -66.79 -40.20 29.97
C GLY A 28 -66.33 -38.88 29.37
N ALA A 29 -65.25 -38.28 29.89
CA ALA A 29 -64.75 -36.99 29.41
C ALA A 29 -64.26 -37.10 27.95
N PRO A 30 -64.59 -36.16 27.07
CA PRO A 30 -64.12 -36.17 25.69
C PRO A 30 -62.60 -36.05 25.66
N ILE A 31 -61.93 -36.87 24.85
CA ILE A 31 -60.44 -36.94 24.76
C ILE A 31 -59.85 -35.74 23.97
N LEU A 32 -60.67 -34.73 23.69
CA LEU A 32 -60.34 -33.46 23.02
C LEU A 32 -59.69 -33.64 21.63
N LEU A 33 -60.53 -34.00 20.66
CA LEU A 33 -60.27 -33.89 19.22
C LEU A 33 -59.72 -32.50 18.81
N LYS A 34 -60.08 -31.46 19.58
CA LYS A 34 -59.59 -30.09 19.38
C LYS A 34 -58.08 -29.94 19.61
N VAL A 35 -57.49 -30.68 20.56
CA VAL A 35 -56.03 -30.66 20.79
C VAL A 35 -55.30 -31.34 19.64
N MET A 36 -55.80 -32.49 19.17
CA MET A 36 -55.22 -33.19 18.02
C MET A 36 -55.29 -32.35 16.73
N MET A 37 -56.44 -31.71 16.46
CA MET A 37 -56.59 -30.82 15.30
C MET A 37 -55.76 -29.53 15.42
N GLU A 38 -55.56 -28.98 16.63
CA GLU A 38 -54.70 -27.81 16.84
C GLU A 38 -53.21 -28.16 16.71
N GLU A 39 -52.79 -29.33 17.18
CA GLU A 39 -51.42 -29.85 16.99
C GLU A 39 -51.16 -30.13 15.51
N GLU A 40 -52.11 -30.74 14.79
CA GLU A 40 -52.01 -30.97 13.35
C GLU A 40 -51.91 -29.65 12.57
N LYS A 41 -52.71 -28.63 12.90
CA LYS A 41 -52.57 -27.27 12.33
C LYS A 41 -51.21 -26.65 12.59
N ARG A 42 -50.67 -26.80 13.82
CA ARG A 42 -49.32 -26.32 14.16
C ARG A 42 -48.25 -27.09 13.38
N HIS A 43 -48.40 -28.40 13.21
CA HIS A 43 -47.48 -29.22 12.42
C HIS A 43 -47.52 -28.91 10.92
N LEU A 44 -48.71 -28.66 10.35
CA LEU A 44 -48.84 -28.14 8.98
C LEU A 44 -48.10 -26.81 8.86
N SER A 45 -48.34 -25.86 9.79
CA SER A 45 -47.62 -24.57 9.77
C SER A 45 -46.10 -24.73 9.87
N ALA A 46 -45.60 -25.66 10.70
CA ALA A 46 -44.18 -25.95 10.82
C ALA A 46 -43.60 -26.66 9.58
N LYS A 47 -44.40 -27.45 8.86
CA LYS A 47 -44.01 -28.08 7.59
C LYS A 47 -43.96 -27.03 6.47
N GLU A 48 -44.95 -26.15 6.42
CA GLU A 48 -45.01 -25.02 5.48
C GLU A 48 -43.86 -24.04 5.69
N ILE A 49 -43.53 -23.70 6.95
CA ILE A 49 -42.36 -22.88 7.29
C ILE A 49 -41.08 -23.55 6.79
N ARG A 50 -40.85 -24.84 7.11
CA ARG A 50 -39.66 -25.58 6.65
C ARG A 50 -39.58 -25.67 5.13
N GLU A 51 -40.71 -25.79 4.45
CA GLU A 51 -40.75 -25.81 2.99
C GLU A 51 -40.41 -24.43 2.39
N LYS A 52 -40.94 -23.36 2.99
CA LYS A 52 -40.62 -21.98 2.62
C LYS A 52 -39.15 -21.67 2.82
N ASP A 53 -38.57 -22.06 3.96
CA ASP A 53 -37.14 -21.89 4.25
C ASP A 53 -36.27 -22.67 3.26
N ARG A 54 -36.67 -23.90 2.92
CA ARG A 54 -35.97 -24.69 1.90
C ARG A 54 -36.02 -24.02 0.53
N ARG A 55 -37.16 -23.44 0.15
CA ARG A 55 -37.31 -22.70 -1.11
C ARG A 55 -36.43 -21.46 -1.13
N MET A 56 -36.49 -20.66 -0.06
CA MET A 56 -35.66 -19.47 0.14
C MET A 56 -34.16 -19.83 0.04
N ARG A 57 -33.71 -20.89 0.72
CA ARG A 57 -32.32 -21.37 0.65
C ARG A 57 -31.89 -21.74 -0.77
N ARG A 58 -32.76 -22.42 -1.54
CA ARG A 58 -32.47 -22.80 -2.93
C ARG A 58 -32.41 -21.59 -3.86
N GLU A 59 -33.33 -20.64 -3.69
CA GLU A 59 -33.32 -19.39 -4.45
C GLU A 59 -32.07 -18.58 -4.11
N TYR A 60 -31.70 -18.53 -2.83
CA TYR A 60 -30.49 -17.89 -2.36
C TYR A 60 -29.23 -18.53 -2.96
N GLU A 61 -29.12 -19.86 -2.92
CA GLU A 61 -27.99 -20.57 -3.52
C GLU A 61 -27.86 -20.30 -5.02
N LYS A 62 -29.00 -20.21 -5.75
CA LYS A 62 -29.01 -19.84 -7.17
C LYS A 62 -28.51 -18.41 -7.40
N LEU A 63 -29.01 -17.44 -6.62
CA LEU A 63 -28.60 -16.04 -6.71
C LEU A 63 -27.11 -15.87 -6.38
N SER A 64 -26.64 -16.59 -5.36
CA SER A 64 -25.22 -16.60 -4.97
C SER A 64 -24.34 -17.15 -6.10
N LYS A 65 -24.70 -18.29 -6.69
CA LYS A 65 -23.99 -18.85 -7.86
C LYS A 65 -24.00 -17.90 -9.06
N GLU A 66 -25.12 -17.25 -9.34
CA GLU A 66 -25.21 -16.28 -10.44
C GLU A 66 -24.34 -15.04 -10.20
N LYS A 67 -24.31 -14.52 -8.96
CA LYS A 67 -23.45 -13.38 -8.57
C LYS A 67 -21.97 -13.75 -8.73
N GLU A 68 -21.58 -14.94 -8.26
CA GLU A 68 -20.22 -15.44 -8.39
C GLU A 68 -19.83 -15.65 -9.87
N GLU A 69 -20.71 -16.22 -10.68
CA GLU A 69 -20.47 -16.36 -12.13
C GLU A 69 -20.30 -14.98 -12.81
N LYS A 70 -21.13 -14.00 -12.45
CA LYS A 70 -21.00 -12.61 -12.96
C LYS A 70 -19.67 -11.99 -12.54
N ARG A 71 -19.26 -12.18 -11.28
CA ARG A 71 -17.97 -11.71 -10.78
C ARG A 71 -16.81 -12.36 -11.54
N GLN A 72 -16.83 -13.67 -11.72
CA GLN A 72 -15.80 -14.38 -12.47
C GLN A 72 -15.73 -13.94 -13.93
N LYS A 73 -16.88 -13.70 -14.58
CA LYS A 73 -16.93 -13.13 -15.93
C LYS A 73 -16.33 -11.73 -15.99
N ALA A 74 -16.62 -10.88 -15.01
CA ALA A 74 -16.05 -9.54 -14.91
C ALA A 74 -14.53 -9.59 -14.71
N GLU A 75 -14.04 -10.43 -13.79
CA GLU A 75 -12.61 -10.63 -13.54
C GLU A 75 -11.88 -11.19 -14.78
N ARG A 76 -12.47 -12.17 -15.49
CA ARG A 76 -11.91 -12.69 -16.76
C ARG A 76 -11.82 -11.59 -17.83
N LYS A 77 -12.86 -10.76 -17.96
CA LYS A 77 -12.87 -9.65 -18.92
C LYS A 77 -11.81 -8.60 -18.57
N GLN A 78 -11.64 -8.30 -17.28
CA GLN A 78 -10.59 -7.39 -16.82
C GLN A 78 -9.20 -7.95 -17.09
N LYS A 79 -8.94 -9.22 -16.76
CA LYS A 79 -7.67 -9.90 -17.07
C LYS A 79 -7.34 -9.86 -18.56
N LEU A 80 -8.33 -10.15 -19.42
CA LEU A 80 -8.15 -10.08 -20.87
C LEU A 80 -7.87 -8.66 -21.37
N SER A 81 -8.50 -7.65 -20.75
CA SER A 81 -8.22 -6.24 -21.06
C SER A 81 -6.79 -5.86 -20.68
N GLU A 82 -6.33 -6.24 -19.49
CA GLU A 82 -4.96 -5.96 -19.04
C GLU A 82 -3.93 -6.72 -19.88
N GLU A 83 -4.18 -7.99 -20.22
CA GLU A 83 -3.30 -8.75 -21.12
C GLU A 83 -3.18 -8.09 -22.50
N LYS A 84 -4.28 -7.55 -23.05
CA LYS A 84 -4.24 -6.79 -24.31
C LYS A 84 -3.43 -5.50 -24.19
N LYS A 85 -3.57 -4.76 -23.09
CA LYS A 85 -2.77 -3.55 -22.83
C LYS A 85 -1.29 -3.89 -22.70
N GLU A 86 -0.96 -4.96 -22.00
CA GLU A 86 0.42 -5.39 -21.82
C GLU A 86 1.06 -5.83 -23.14
N LYS A 87 0.34 -6.64 -23.93
CA LYS A 87 0.78 -6.98 -25.30
C LYS A 87 1.01 -5.75 -26.17
N ALA A 88 0.15 -4.73 -26.06
CA ALA A 88 0.33 -3.47 -26.80
C ALA A 88 1.57 -2.69 -26.31
N ARG A 89 1.84 -2.67 -25.00
CA ARG A 89 3.04 -2.04 -24.42
C ARG A 89 4.32 -2.73 -24.86
N ILE A 90 4.35 -4.06 -24.82
CA ILE A 90 5.50 -4.85 -25.30
C ILE A 90 5.75 -4.53 -26.77
N LYS A 91 4.71 -4.59 -27.62
CA LYS A 91 4.85 -4.26 -29.04
C LYS A 91 5.37 -2.84 -29.27
N ALA A 92 4.87 -1.85 -28.55
CA ALA A 92 5.36 -0.47 -28.65
C ALA A 92 6.83 -0.35 -28.21
N SER A 93 7.24 -1.06 -27.16
CA SER A 93 8.63 -1.07 -26.69
C SER A 93 9.58 -1.71 -27.72
N GLU A 94 9.14 -2.78 -28.41
CA GLU A 94 9.92 -3.41 -29.48
C GLU A 94 10.05 -2.48 -30.70
N GLU A 95 9.00 -1.74 -31.04
CA GLU A 95 9.05 -0.74 -32.12
C GLU A 95 10.01 0.41 -31.77
N LEU A 96 9.94 0.93 -30.54
CA LEU A 96 10.88 1.95 -30.05
C LEU A 96 12.34 1.44 -30.07
N ALA A 97 12.59 0.20 -29.63
CA ALA A 97 13.92 -0.39 -29.65
C ALA A 97 14.47 -0.53 -31.09
N LYS A 98 13.60 -0.88 -32.05
CA LYS A 98 13.96 -0.93 -33.48
C LYS A 98 14.34 0.44 -34.03
N GLU A 99 13.59 1.49 -33.68
CA GLU A 99 13.93 2.86 -34.09
C GLU A 99 15.23 3.34 -33.46
N HIS A 100 15.46 3.06 -32.16
CA HIS A 100 16.71 3.38 -31.49
C HIS A 100 17.90 2.69 -32.17
N ALA A 101 17.78 1.38 -32.47
CA ALA A 101 18.83 0.63 -33.16
C ALA A 101 19.11 1.17 -34.58
N LYS A 102 18.10 1.68 -35.29
CA LYS A 102 18.29 2.33 -36.60
C LYS A 102 19.06 3.64 -36.47
N GLU A 103 18.69 4.48 -35.50
CA GLU A 103 19.38 5.75 -35.24
C GLU A 103 20.83 5.52 -34.77
N GLU A 104 21.08 4.53 -33.90
CA GLU A 104 22.43 4.14 -33.50
C GLU A 104 23.25 3.63 -34.69
N ALA A 105 22.68 2.79 -35.55
CA ALA A 105 23.37 2.30 -36.74
C ALA A 105 23.68 3.43 -37.74
N LYS A 106 22.80 4.42 -37.86
CA LYS A 106 23.03 5.62 -38.66
C LYS A 106 24.13 6.49 -38.06
N ALA A 107 24.09 6.75 -36.76
CA ALA A 107 25.11 7.49 -36.04
C ALA A 107 26.49 6.82 -36.15
N ALA A 108 26.56 5.48 -36.07
CA ALA A 108 27.79 4.73 -36.27
C ALA A 108 28.37 4.93 -37.68
N LYS A 109 27.53 4.86 -38.73
CA LYS A 109 27.95 5.13 -40.11
C LYS A 109 28.43 6.57 -40.31
N ASP A 110 27.73 7.54 -39.72
CA ASP A 110 28.12 8.94 -39.79
C ASP A 110 29.44 9.21 -39.04
N ALA A 111 29.66 8.55 -37.90
CA ALA A 111 30.91 8.60 -37.15
C ALA A 111 32.07 7.99 -37.95
N GLU A 112 31.87 6.84 -38.61
CA GLU A 112 32.87 6.22 -39.48
C GLU A 112 33.26 7.15 -40.65
N LYS A 113 32.26 7.75 -41.31
CA LYS A 113 32.48 8.71 -42.40
C LYS A 113 33.22 9.96 -41.93
N LYS A 114 32.91 10.45 -40.72
CA LYS A 114 33.64 11.58 -40.10
C LYS A 114 35.09 11.19 -39.79
N ALA A 115 35.32 10.05 -39.15
CA ALA A 115 36.66 9.55 -38.86
C ALA A 115 37.51 9.38 -40.13
N ALA A 116 36.91 8.89 -41.23
CA ALA A 116 37.60 8.77 -42.52
C ALA A 116 37.99 10.14 -43.11
N LYS A 117 37.11 11.16 -42.99
CA LYS A 117 37.42 12.54 -43.40
C LYS A 117 38.53 13.15 -42.56
N ASP A 118 38.46 13.00 -41.25
CA ASP A 118 39.45 13.54 -40.31
C ASP A 118 40.82 12.88 -40.55
N ALA A 119 40.87 11.57 -40.78
CA ALA A 119 42.08 10.85 -41.15
C ALA A 119 42.67 11.33 -42.49
N ALA A 120 41.82 11.57 -43.50
CA ALA A 120 42.26 12.09 -44.79
C ALA A 120 42.80 13.53 -44.68
N GLN A 121 42.21 14.37 -43.82
CA GLN A 121 42.72 15.71 -43.54
C GLN A 121 44.08 15.64 -42.85
N LYS A 122 44.20 14.83 -41.80
CA LYS A 122 45.48 14.64 -41.08
C LYS A 122 46.59 14.15 -42.02
N ALA A 123 46.29 13.23 -42.93
CA ALA A 123 47.25 12.76 -43.92
C ALA A 123 47.67 13.86 -44.92
N LYS A 124 46.77 14.79 -45.28
CA LYS A 124 47.12 15.97 -46.09
C LYS A 124 48.03 16.93 -45.31
N GLU A 125 47.69 17.21 -44.06
CA GLU A 125 48.47 18.07 -43.17
C GLU A 125 49.89 17.52 -42.98
N GLU A 126 50.03 16.22 -42.73
CA GLU A 126 51.32 15.55 -42.59
C GLU A 126 52.15 15.62 -43.89
N LYS A 127 51.52 15.41 -45.06
CA LYS A 127 52.19 15.58 -46.36
C LYS A 127 52.65 17.03 -46.58
N THR A 128 51.84 18.02 -46.21
CA THR A 128 52.23 19.44 -46.31
C THR A 128 53.37 19.79 -45.37
N ALA A 129 53.35 19.28 -44.13
CA ALA A 129 54.42 19.46 -43.16
C ALA A 129 55.73 18.82 -43.63
N LEU A 130 55.67 17.62 -44.19
CA LEU A 130 56.83 16.95 -44.78
C LEU A 130 57.40 17.72 -45.97
N ALA A 131 56.54 18.26 -46.84
CA ALA A 131 56.96 19.10 -47.96
C ALA A 131 57.61 20.41 -47.50
N ALA A 132 57.10 21.02 -46.43
CA ALA A 132 57.69 22.21 -45.80
C ALA A 132 59.08 21.91 -45.24
N LYS A 133 59.24 20.82 -44.46
CA LYS A 133 60.55 20.39 -43.93
C LYS A 133 61.58 20.18 -45.05
N LYS A 134 61.20 19.50 -46.14
CA LYS A 134 62.08 19.32 -47.32
C LYS A 134 62.46 20.64 -47.99
N ARG A 135 61.59 21.66 -47.97
CA ARG A 135 61.90 23.01 -48.48
C ARG A 135 62.91 23.73 -47.59
N GLU A 136 62.74 23.65 -46.27
CA GLU A 136 63.67 24.24 -45.31
C GLU A 136 65.07 23.63 -45.42
N GLU A 137 65.17 22.30 -45.54
CA GLU A 137 66.44 21.60 -45.74
C GLU A 137 67.16 22.07 -47.03
N LYS A 138 66.42 22.23 -48.14
CA LYS A 138 66.95 22.78 -49.40
C LYS A 138 67.41 24.23 -49.26
N LEU A 139 66.66 25.06 -48.54
CA LEU A 139 67.02 26.45 -48.24
C LEU A 139 68.28 26.52 -47.38
N ALA A 140 68.39 25.67 -46.36
CA ALA A 140 69.56 25.58 -45.49
C ALA A 140 70.83 25.19 -46.27
N LYS A 141 70.72 24.19 -47.17
CA LYS A 141 71.83 23.77 -48.05
C LYS A 141 72.27 24.89 -49.01
N LYS A 142 71.32 25.64 -49.57
CA LYS A 142 71.62 26.81 -50.41
C LYS A 142 72.35 27.91 -49.61
N ARG A 143 72.00 28.10 -48.33
CA ARG A 143 72.63 29.07 -47.43
C ARG A 143 74.08 28.68 -47.07
N SER A 144 74.38 27.39 -46.94
CA SER A 144 75.76 26.92 -46.72
C SER A 144 76.64 27.11 -47.97
N ASP A 145 76.08 26.93 -49.17
CA ASP A 145 76.82 27.12 -50.42
C ASP A 145 77.17 28.62 -50.67
N THR A 146 76.31 29.54 -50.21
CA THR A 146 76.56 31.00 -50.31
C THR A 146 77.62 31.53 -49.33
N LYS A 147 77.90 30.83 -48.21
CA LYS A 147 78.84 31.28 -47.18
C LYS A 147 80.32 31.07 -47.56
N LYS A 148 80.60 30.41 -48.68
CA LYS A 148 81.96 30.11 -49.18
C LYS A 148 82.58 31.22 -50.04
N LYS A 149 81.91 32.37 -50.21
CA LYS A 149 82.39 33.48 -51.06
C LYS A 149 82.14 34.86 -50.42
N SER A 150 82.98 35.29 -49.48
CA SER A 150 83.18 36.73 -49.22
C SER A 150 84.49 37.02 -48.46
N PRO A 151 85.31 38.01 -48.87
CA PRO A 151 86.61 38.31 -48.27
C PRO A 151 86.50 39.20 -47.01
N ASN A 152 86.96 38.66 -45.87
CA ASN A 152 86.90 39.20 -44.50
C ASN A 152 87.78 40.44 -44.20
N TRP A 153 88.40 41.08 -45.19
CA TRP A 153 89.28 42.26 -44.97
C TRP A 153 88.52 43.52 -44.53
N VAL A 154 87.30 43.72 -45.04
CA VAL A 154 86.55 44.99 -44.86
C VAL A 154 86.12 45.21 -43.41
N ILE A 155 85.87 44.12 -42.67
CA ILE A 155 85.43 44.16 -41.26
C ILE A 155 86.56 44.60 -40.33
N VAL A 156 87.82 44.28 -40.66
CA VAL A 156 89.01 44.65 -39.86
C VAL A 156 89.28 46.17 -39.96
N LEU A 157 88.99 46.78 -41.11
CA LEU A 157 89.16 48.23 -41.27
C LEU A 157 88.09 49.02 -40.52
N ILE A 158 86.85 48.52 -40.50
CA ILE A 158 85.74 49.19 -39.82
C ILE A 158 85.88 49.04 -38.29
N SER A 159 86.41 47.92 -37.79
CA SER A 159 86.62 47.73 -36.34
C SER A 159 87.69 48.67 -35.76
N ALA A 160 88.77 48.93 -36.50
CA ALA A 160 89.83 49.85 -36.07
C ALA A 160 89.32 51.30 -35.90
N VAL A 161 88.44 51.75 -36.79
CA VAL A 161 87.84 53.10 -36.74
C VAL A 161 86.86 53.23 -35.58
N ILE A 162 86.06 52.18 -35.32
CA ILE A 162 85.11 52.18 -34.21
C ILE A 162 85.83 52.17 -32.85
N ILE A 163 86.95 51.44 -32.73
CA ILE A 163 87.76 51.42 -31.50
C ILE A 163 88.32 52.81 -31.17
N ALA A 164 88.78 53.56 -32.17
CA ALA A 164 89.29 54.93 -31.97
C ALA A 164 88.19 55.90 -31.48
N VAL A 165 86.97 55.76 -31.98
CA VAL A 165 85.82 56.58 -31.57
C VAL A 165 85.36 56.24 -30.15
N ILE A 166 85.40 54.96 -29.77
CA ILE A 166 85.03 54.50 -28.42
C ILE A 166 86.03 55.02 -27.38
N ILE A 167 87.34 55.04 -27.67
CA ILE A 167 88.35 55.60 -26.75
C ILE A 167 88.11 57.08 -26.48
N LEU A 168 87.66 57.83 -27.49
CA LEU A 168 87.37 59.26 -27.38
C LEU A 168 86.05 59.54 -26.62
N ALA A 169 85.07 58.64 -26.74
CA ALA A 169 83.79 58.73 -26.02
C ALA A 169 83.89 58.29 -24.54
N VAL A 170 84.77 57.35 -24.21
CA VAL A 170 84.93 56.81 -22.84
C VAL A 170 85.69 57.80 -21.92
N GLY A 171 86.42 58.77 -22.47
CA GLY A 171 87.06 59.85 -21.70
C GLY A 171 86.11 60.93 -21.15
N LEU A 172 84.86 60.99 -21.62
CA LEU A 172 83.90 62.06 -21.25
C LEU A 172 82.74 61.64 -20.34
N LEU A 173 82.65 60.37 -19.93
CA LEU A 173 81.52 59.88 -19.13
C LEU A 173 81.96 59.02 -17.92
N LEU A 174 82.91 59.53 -17.14
CA LEU A 174 83.03 59.13 -15.73
C LEU A 174 82.12 60.02 -14.89
N ARG A 175 80.95 59.50 -14.50
CA ARG A 175 80.58 59.37 -13.08
C ARG A 175 79.32 58.51 -12.90
N PRO A 176 79.21 57.82 -11.75
CA PRO A 176 78.67 56.46 -11.66
C PRO A 176 77.28 56.42 -11.01
N ASP A 177 76.91 55.21 -10.61
CA ASP A 177 75.79 54.82 -9.74
C ASP A 177 74.46 54.58 -10.44
N SER A 178 73.67 53.57 -10.09
CA SER A 178 73.82 52.33 -9.30
C SER A 178 72.49 51.61 -9.57
N THR A 179 72.50 50.43 -10.20
CA THR A 179 72.13 49.12 -9.60
C THR A 179 70.62 48.99 -9.25
N PRO A 180 70.09 47.80 -8.92
CA PRO A 180 69.51 46.93 -9.96
C PRO A 180 68.20 46.22 -9.51
N VAL A 181 67.79 45.17 -10.26
CA VAL A 181 67.09 43.94 -9.74
C VAL A 181 65.58 44.16 -9.42
N THR A 182 64.60 43.30 -9.72
CA THR A 182 64.43 41.91 -10.25
C THR A 182 62.90 41.66 -10.22
N THR A 183 62.28 41.01 -11.24
CA THR A 183 61.69 39.63 -11.20
C THR A 183 60.47 39.54 -10.22
N ASP A 184 59.33 38.90 -10.46
CA ASP A 184 58.89 37.82 -11.34
C ASP A 184 57.34 37.72 -11.32
N GLU A 185 56.82 36.88 -12.22
CA GLU A 185 55.71 35.93 -12.07
C GLU A 185 54.28 36.27 -11.54
N ALA A 186 53.33 35.81 -12.36
CA ALA A 186 52.28 34.83 -12.05
C ALA A 186 51.00 35.19 -11.26
N THR A 187 49.91 35.22 -12.04
CA THR A 187 48.57 34.62 -11.83
C THR A 187 47.63 35.08 -10.69
N PRO A 188 46.31 35.26 -11.00
CA PRO A 188 45.22 35.46 -10.04
C PRO A 188 44.63 34.09 -9.59
N PRO A 189 43.82 33.96 -8.51
CA PRO A 189 42.45 34.50 -8.42
C PRO A 189 41.96 34.94 -7.02
N VAL A 190 40.92 35.77 -7.00
CA VAL A 190 40.30 36.38 -5.81
C VAL A 190 38.81 35.99 -5.79
N VAL A 191 38.44 35.28 -4.73
CA VAL A 191 37.24 35.47 -3.87
C VAL A 191 35.86 35.04 -4.42
N THR A 192 34.89 34.55 -3.66
CA THR A 192 34.71 33.93 -2.31
C THR A 192 33.18 33.76 -2.12
N GLU A 193 32.74 33.28 -0.94
CA GLU A 193 31.36 33.03 -0.44
C GLU A 193 30.87 31.60 -0.73
N GLU A 194 30.97 30.61 0.16
CA GLU A 194 30.95 30.55 1.64
C GLU A 194 29.62 30.96 2.28
N ILE A 195 28.72 29.98 2.45
CA ILE A 195 27.77 29.91 3.58
C ILE A 195 27.70 28.42 4.00
N ALA A 196 28.18 28.15 5.20
CA ALA A 196 28.09 26.87 5.90
C ALA A 196 27.06 26.96 7.03
N GLU A 197 26.37 25.83 7.26
CA GLU A 197 25.97 25.25 8.57
C GLU A 197 25.11 26.12 9.53
N GLU A 198 24.20 25.60 10.36
CA GLU A 198 24.00 24.28 10.95
C GLU A 198 22.59 24.24 11.61
N LEU A 199 22.05 23.04 11.79
CA LEU A 199 20.99 22.66 12.76
C LEU A 199 21.61 22.70 14.19
N PRO A 200 20.93 22.49 15.36
CA PRO A 200 19.55 22.04 15.61
C PRO A 200 18.85 22.66 16.86
N GLU A 201 17.73 22.03 17.23
CA GLU A 201 17.12 21.88 18.57
C GLU A 201 15.90 22.73 18.99
N GLU A 202 14.96 21.98 19.56
CA GLU A 202 13.71 22.29 20.24
C GLU A 202 13.99 22.85 21.65
N PRO A 203 13.09 23.63 22.27
CA PRO A 203 12.47 23.08 23.48
C PRO A 203 11.02 23.54 23.78
N GLU A 204 10.48 22.83 24.77
CA GLU A 204 9.25 22.94 25.56
C GLU A 204 8.83 24.29 26.18
N GLN A 205 7.51 24.34 26.49
CA GLN A 205 6.79 25.01 27.61
C GLN A 205 6.52 26.53 27.60
N GLU A 206 5.24 26.90 27.82
CA GLU A 206 4.78 27.76 28.93
C GLU A 206 3.24 27.86 29.03
N ALA A 207 2.73 27.82 30.27
CA ALA A 207 1.34 28.12 30.65
C ALA A 207 1.15 29.64 30.89
N PRO A 208 -0.09 30.15 31.13
CA PRO A 208 -0.43 30.46 32.51
C PRO A 208 -1.90 30.22 32.94
N VAL A 209 -2.05 30.18 34.26
CA VAL A 209 -3.20 29.86 35.12
C VAL A 209 -3.95 31.12 35.54
N GLU A 210 -5.28 31.07 35.74
CA GLU A 210 -6.02 31.99 36.62
C GLU A 210 -7.13 31.24 37.40
N GLU A 211 -7.29 31.62 38.67
CA GLU A 211 -7.85 30.91 39.84
C GLU A 211 -9.40 30.97 39.98
N ALA A 212 -10.08 29.84 40.30
CA ALA A 212 -10.79 29.50 41.56
C ALA A 212 -12.14 30.23 41.88
N PRO A 213 -13.02 29.77 42.82
CA PRO A 213 -13.02 28.55 43.65
C PRO A 213 -14.35 27.74 43.75
N ALA A 214 -14.15 26.50 44.19
CA ALA A 214 -14.97 25.55 44.96
C ALA A 214 -16.42 25.85 45.42
N GLU A 215 -17.27 24.81 45.32
CA GLU A 215 -18.16 24.35 46.40
C GLU A 215 -18.48 22.84 46.20
N GLU A 216 -18.01 21.98 47.11
CA GLU A 216 -18.53 20.62 47.36
C GLU A 216 -19.35 20.65 48.67
N PRO A 217 -20.34 19.75 48.85
CA PRO A 217 -20.11 18.58 49.72
C PRO A 217 -21.00 17.35 49.37
N PRO A 218 -20.95 16.22 50.12
CA PRO A 218 -19.81 15.49 50.65
C PRO A 218 -19.81 14.00 50.24
N VAL A 219 -18.61 13.42 50.26
CA VAL A 219 -18.31 11.98 50.13
C VAL A 219 -18.58 11.26 51.46
N GLU A 220 -19.25 10.11 51.41
CA GLU A 220 -19.36 9.15 52.52
C GLU A 220 -18.47 7.92 52.25
N GLU A 221 -17.93 7.39 53.34
CA GLU A 221 -16.69 6.61 53.47
C GLU A 221 -16.69 5.18 52.88
N GLN A 222 -15.53 4.87 52.30
CA GLN A 222 -14.82 3.61 52.03
C GLN A 222 -15.10 2.45 53.02
N GLN A 223 -14.97 1.14 52.70
CA GLN A 223 -13.89 0.33 52.06
C GLN A 223 -14.36 -1.17 52.09
N PRO A 224 -13.62 -2.22 51.63
CA PRO A 224 -12.34 -2.29 50.90
C PRO A 224 -12.33 -3.24 49.68
N ALA A 225 -11.25 -3.13 48.91
CA ALA A 225 -10.90 -3.96 47.76
C ALA A 225 -10.64 -5.44 48.11
N GLU A 226 -11.11 -6.34 47.25
CA GLU A 226 -10.55 -7.67 47.06
C GLU A 226 -10.33 -7.89 45.56
N GLU A 227 -9.07 -8.10 45.20
CA GLU A 227 -8.56 -8.38 43.87
C GLU A 227 -8.68 -9.89 43.58
N PRO A 228 -9.32 -10.33 42.48
CA PRO A 228 -9.05 -11.65 41.91
C PRO A 228 -8.41 -11.50 40.53
N GLN A 229 -7.08 -11.50 40.54
CA GLN A 229 -6.17 -12.25 39.69
C GLN A 229 -6.53 -12.40 38.20
N ALA A 230 -5.75 -11.68 37.38
CA ALA A 230 -5.54 -11.96 35.96
C ALA A 230 -5.24 -13.46 35.73
N PRO A 231 -6.00 -14.15 34.85
CA PRO A 231 -5.66 -15.51 34.46
C PRO A 231 -4.32 -15.54 33.73
N LYS A 232 -3.37 -16.30 34.30
CA LYS A 232 -2.09 -16.68 33.71
C LYS A 232 -2.28 -17.27 32.32
N GLU A 233 -1.44 -16.80 31.40
CA GLU A 233 -1.28 -17.30 30.05
C GLU A 233 -0.76 -18.76 30.05
N GLU A 234 -1.47 -19.62 29.32
CA GLU A 234 -0.97 -20.86 28.72
C GLU A 234 -1.31 -20.83 27.22
N PRO A 235 -0.50 -21.45 26.34
CA PRO A 235 -0.22 -20.95 25.00
C PRO A 235 -1.38 -21.12 24.01
N ALA A 236 -1.42 -20.16 23.10
CA ALA A 236 -2.38 -19.97 22.01
C ALA A 236 -2.76 -21.26 21.25
N LYS A 237 -4.02 -21.67 21.41
CA LYS A 237 -4.76 -22.30 20.31
C LYS A 237 -5.29 -21.16 19.45
N SER A 238 -4.80 -21.10 18.21
CA SER A 238 -5.11 -20.12 17.17
C SER A 238 -6.53 -19.54 17.29
N ALA A 239 -6.63 -18.24 17.59
CA ALA A 239 -7.88 -17.52 17.54
C ALA A 239 -8.51 -17.67 16.13
N PRO A 240 -9.82 -17.92 16.03
CA PRO A 240 -10.49 -17.99 14.73
C PRO A 240 -10.29 -16.66 14.00
N VAL A 241 -9.91 -16.73 12.73
CA VAL A 241 -9.73 -15.55 11.87
C VAL A 241 -11.08 -14.84 11.74
N ARG A 242 -11.23 -13.72 12.44
CA ARG A 242 -12.39 -12.84 12.27
C ARG A 242 -12.21 -12.15 10.93
N ASN A 243 -13.12 -12.40 9.99
CA ASN A 243 -13.25 -11.51 8.84
C ASN A 243 -13.63 -10.13 9.41
N ILE A 244 -12.84 -9.10 9.11
CA ILE A 244 -13.15 -7.72 9.46
C ILE A 244 -13.26 -6.99 8.14
N THR A 245 -14.45 -6.47 7.85
CA THR A 245 -14.68 -5.62 6.68
C THR A 245 -13.90 -4.31 6.80
N ARG A 246 -13.71 -3.60 5.69
CA ARG A 246 -12.98 -2.31 5.67
C ARG A 246 -13.57 -1.23 6.58
N ASN A 247 -14.79 -1.43 7.09
CA ASN A 247 -15.54 -0.46 7.88
C ASN A 247 -15.61 -0.86 9.37
N ASN A 248 -14.67 -1.68 9.86
CA ASN A 248 -14.63 -2.16 11.26
C ASN A 248 -15.86 -2.99 11.69
N TYR A 249 -16.63 -3.51 10.74
CA TYR A 249 -17.67 -4.50 11.00
C TYR A 249 -17.14 -5.93 10.77
N LEU A 250 -17.70 -6.91 11.47
CA LEU A 250 -17.37 -8.32 11.33
C LEU A 250 -17.78 -8.83 9.94
N PHE A 251 -19.01 -8.57 9.51
CA PHE A 251 -19.49 -9.07 8.20
C PHE A 251 -20.40 -8.06 7.51
N PRO A 252 -20.50 -8.05 6.16
CA PRO A 252 -21.46 -7.22 5.44
C PRO A 252 -22.91 -7.76 5.57
N SER A 253 -23.33 -8.09 6.80
CA SER A 253 -24.57 -8.81 7.13
C SER A 253 -25.87 -7.97 6.96
N ASP A 254 -25.73 -6.70 6.60
CA ASP A 254 -26.81 -5.77 6.27
C ASP A 254 -27.11 -5.69 4.77
N THR A 255 -26.10 -6.00 3.94
CA THR A 255 -26.13 -5.85 2.48
C THR A 255 -25.91 -7.15 1.73
N GLU A 256 -25.33 -8.15 2.38
CA GLU A 256 -25.07 -9.48 1.83
C GLU A 256 -25.60 -10.57 2.74
N TYR A 257 -26.12 -11.62 2.12
CA TYR A 257 -26.57 -12.81 2.82
C TYR A 257 -25.36 -13.67 3.22
N LEU A 258 -25.41 -14.25 4.42
CA LEU A 258 -24.38 -15.14 4.93
C LEU A 258 -24.60 -16.58 4.44
N THR A 259 -23.49 -17.29 4.23
CA THR A 259 -23.42 -18.69 3.80
C THR A 259 -22.76 -19.55 4.87
N GLU A 260 -22.87 -20.88 4.73
CA GLU A 260 -22.17 -21.81 5.63
C GLU A 260 -20.65 -21.61 5.61
N SER A 261 -20.06 -21.32 4.45
CA SER A 261 -18.62 -21.04 4.34
C SER A 261 -18.18 -19.80 5.10
N ASP A 262 -19.06 -18.80 5.25
CA ASP A 262 -18.74 -17.55 5.95
C ASP A 262 -18.63 -17.75 7.46
N VAL A 263 -19.38 -18.71 8.00
CA VAL A 263 -19.50 -18.96 9.44
C VAL A 263 -18.82 -20.25 9.90
N ASN A 264 -18.35 -21.08 8.96
CA ASN A 264 -17.69 -22.33 9.26
C ASN A 264 -16.40 -22.11 10.06
N GLY A 265 -16.25 -22.84 11.17
CA GLY A 265 -15.09 -22.73 12.04
C GLY A 265 -15.10 -21.53 13.00
N LEU A 266 -16.16 -20.71 12.98
CA LEU A 266 -16.33 -19.65 13.97
C LEU A 266 -16.71 -20.23 15.34
N SER A 267 -16.22 -19.58 16.39
CA SER A 267 -16.62 -19.94 17.76
C SER A 267 -18.08 -19.55 18.03
N LYS A 268 -18.66 -20.12 19.08
CA LYS A 268 -19.99 -19.71 19.61
C LYS A 268 -20.04 -18.22 19.87
N PHE A 269 -18.97 -17.66 20.43
CA PHE A 269 -18.89 -16.24 20.73
C PHE A 269 -18.86 -15.40 19.45
N ASP A 270 -18.01 -15.74 18.47
CA ASP A 270 -17.92 -14.98 17.22
C ASP A 270 -19.19 -15.06 16.39
N THR A 271 -19.83 -16.24 16.33
CA THR A 271 -21.13 -16.40 15.66
C THR A 271 -22.21 -15.54 16.32
N GLY A 272 -22.20 -15.51 17.66
CA GLY A 272 -23.08 -14.65 18.46
C GLY A 272 -22.82 -13.16 18.23
N LEU A 273 -21.56 -12.76 18.12
CA LEU A 273 -21.16 -11.38 17.79
C LEU A 273 -21.71 -10.96 16.42
N ILE A 274 -21.55 -11.79 15.38
CA ILE A 274 -22.03 -11.47 14.04
C ILE A 274 -23.55 -11.28 14.03
N ARG A 275 -24.29 -12.17 14.70
CA ARG A 275 -25.74 -12.02 14.80
C ARG A 275 -26.11 -10.74 15.55
N ASN A 276 -25.44 -10.46 16.65
CA ASN A 276 -25.72 -9.30 17.48
C ASN A 276 -25.30 -7.99 16.80
N GLU A 277 -24.30 -8.01 15.92
CA GLU A 277 -23.90 -6.84 15.13
C GLU A 277 -25.06 -6.29 14.29
N ILE A 278 -25.91 -7.16 13.72
CA ILE A 278 -27.10 -6.75 12.95
C ILE A 278 -28.03 -5.87 13.81
N TYR A 279 -28.21 -6.25 15.07
CA TYR A 279 -29.00 -5.47 16.03
C TYR A 279 -28.25 -4.22 16.50
N ALA A 280 -26.94 -4.33 16.72
CA ALA A 280 -26.07 -3.23 17.15
C ALA A 280 -26.12 -2.07 16.14
N ARG A 281 -26.07 -2.38 14.84
CA ARG A 281 -26.20 -1.40 13.74
C ARG A 281 -27.53 -0.65 13.73
N LYS A 282 -28.59 -1.24 14.30
CA LYS A 282 -29.90 -0.59 14.46
C LYS A 282 -30.05 0.16 15.79
N GLY A 283 -28.98 0.24 16.59
CA GLY A 283 -28.99 0.89 17.89
C GLY A 283 -29.59 0.05 19.02
N TYR A 284 -29.60 -1.29 18.89
CA TYR A 284 -30.05 -2.15 19.98
C TYR A 284 -29.17 -1.98 21.22
N VAL A 285 -29.76 -1.85 22.40
CA VAL A 285 -29.05 -1.65 23.67
C VAL A 285 -28.77 -3.01 24.34
N PHE A 286 -27.50 -3.42 24.37
CA PHE A 286 -27.09 -4.66 25.03
C PHE A 286 -26.98 -4.47 26.55
N LYS A 287 -27.62 -5.37 27.30
CA LYS A 287 -27.62 -5.36 28.77
C LYS A 287 -26.65 -6.36 29.37
N ASP A 288 -26.48 -7.49 28.70
CA ASP A 288 -25.73 -8.63 29.21
C ASP A 288 -24.35 -8.72 28.57
N GLU A 289 -23.36 -9.13 29.37
CA GLU A 289 -22.05 -9.52 28.88
C GLU A 289 -22.11 -10.86 28.12
N PRO A 290 -21.17 -11.13 27.20
CA PRO A 290 -20.04 -10.28 26.75
C PRO A 290 -20.40 -9.19 25.72
N TYR A 291 -21.65 -9.12 25.27
CA TYR A 291 -22.04 -8.26 24.15
C TYR A 291 -22.04 -6.78 24.50
N LYS A 292 -22.43 -6.45 25.73
CA LYS A 292 -22.43 -5.07 26.22
C LYS A 292 -21.04 -4.44 26.14
N SER A 293 -20.03 -5.03 26.78
CA SER A 293 -18.66 -4.50 26.73
C SER A 293 -18.10 -4.46 25.30
N TYR A 294 -18.32 -5.52 24.53
CA TYR A 294 -17.83 -5.61 23.16
C TYR A 294 -18.37 -4.49 22.27
N PHE A 295 -19.70 -4.30 22.21
CA PHE A 295 -20.27 -3.27 21.33
C PHE A 295 -20.04 -1.86 21.84
N ASN A 296 -19.99 -1.63 23.16
CA ASN A 296 -19.62 -0.33 23.72
C ASN A 296 -18.19 0.10 23.35
N SER A 297 -17.29 -0.86 23.08
CA SER A 297 -15.93 -0.57 22.60
C SER A 297 -15.86 -0.21 21.10
N GLN A 298 -16.95 -0.38 20.34
CA GLN A 298 -16.97 -0.11 18.90
C GLN A 298 -17.32 1.35 18.63
N ALA A 299 -16.42 2.08 17.98
CA ALA A 299 -16.62 3.50 17.67
C ALA A 299 -17.87 3.81 16.82
N TRP A 300 -18.34 2.84 16.02
CA TRP A 300 -19.54 2.97 15.19
C TRP A 300 -20.85 2.66 15.92
N TYR A 301 -20.80 2.04 17.10
CA TYR A 301 -21.98 1.59 17.81
C TYR A 301 -22.66 2.75 18.53
N ASN A 302 -23.90 3.04 18.15
CA ASN A 302 -24.70 4.10 18.74
C ASN A 302 -25.99 3.52 19.36
N PRO A 303 -26.00 3.16 20.65
CA PRO A 303 -27.17 2.59 21.33
C PRO A 303 -28.31 3.61 21.38
N ASN A 304 -29.51 3.20 20.97
CA ASN A 304 -30.71 4.03 20.97
C ASN A 304 -31.88 3.27 21.61
N PRO A 305 -32.25 3.57 22.87
CA PRO A 305 -33.37 2.94 23.56
C PRO A 305 -34.73 3.09 22.84
N SER A 306 -34.86 4.09 21.96
CA SER A 306 -36.08 4.34 21.18
C SER A 306 -36.04 3.74 19.77
N ALA A 307 -34.96 3.02 19.41
CA ALA A 307 -34.83 2.43 18.09
C ALA A 307 -35.86 1.32 17.85
N LYS A 308 -36.55 1.39 16.72
CA LYS A 308 -37.44 0.32 16.25
C LYS A 308 -36.61 -0.73 15.52
N MET A 309 -36.64 -1.98 15.99
CA MET A 309 -35.89 -3.10 15.43
C MET A 309 -36.52 -3.63 14.13
N ASN A 310 -36.56 -2.77 13.11
CA ASN A 310 -37.05 -3.10 11.79
C ASN A 310 -35.90 -3.64 10.94
N LEU A 311 -35.77 -4.97 10.92
CA LEU A 311 -34.80 -5.65 10.08
C LEU A 311 -35.30 -5.72 8.63
N ASN A 312 -34.40 -5.45 7.68
CA ASN A 312 -34.63 -5.68 6.26
C ASN A 312 -34.67 -7.19 5.95
N GLU A 313 -34.95 -7.57 4.71
CA GLU A 313 -35.08 -8.99 4.32
C GLU A 313 -33.76 -9.77 4.47
N ILE A 314 -32.62 -9.13 4.16
CA ILE A 314 -31.27 -9.69 4.28
C ILE A 314 -30.90 -9.92 5.74
N GLU A 315 -31.10 -8.91 6.58
CA GLU A 315 -30.84 -8.94 8.02
C GLU A 315 -31.70 -10.01 8.70
N LYS A 316 -33.00 -10.13 8.34
CA LYS A 316 -33.89 -11.18 8.84
C LYS A 316 -33.39 -12.57 8.46
N TYR A 317 -33.02 -12.74 7.19
CA TYR A 317 -32.45 -14.00 6.72
C TYR A 317 -31.18 -14.35 7.50
N ASN A 318 -30.24 -13.41 7.62
CA ASN A 318 -28.95 -13.62 8.27
C ASN A 318 -29.09 -13.96 9.75
N VAL A 319 -29.96 -13.25 10.48
CA VAL A 319 -30.29 -13.57 11.87
C VAL A 319 -30.82 -15.00 11.99
N ASN A 320 -31.77 -15.40 11.13
CA ASN A 320 -32.34 -16.74 11.18
C ASN A 320 -31.31 -17.82 10.79
N PHE A 321 -30.53 -17.56 9.75
CA PHE A 321 -29.43 -18.42 9.31
C PHE A 321 -28.43 -18.68 10.45
N LEU A 322 -27.97 -17.61 11.13
CA LEU A 322 -27.03 -17.73 12.26
C LEU A 322 -27.64 -18.46 13.45
N LEU A 323 -28.93 -18.24 13.75
CA LEU A 323 -29.66 -18.98 14.79
C LEU A 323 -29.73 -20.48 14.50
N GLU A 324 -30.04 -20.85 13.26
CA GLU A 324 -30.09 -22.25 12.83
C GLU A 324 -28.71 -22.89 12.81
N TYR A 325 -27.70 -22.15 12.35
CA TYR A 325 -26.30 -22.58 12.39
C TYR A 325 -25.88 -22.90 13.83
N GLU A 326 -26.09 -21.98 14.78
CA GLU A 326 -25.79 -22.21 16.19
C GLU A 326 -26.46 -23.46 16.77
N ARG A 327 -27.76 -23.66 16.47
CA ARG A 327 -28.49 -24.85 16.93
C ARG A 327 -27.92 -26.13 16.32
N SER A 328 -27.58 -26.12 15.02
CA SER A 328 -27.01 -27.27 14.33
C SER A 328 -25.65 -27.69 14.88
N GLN A 329 -24.88 -26.72 15.38
CA GLN A 329 -23.56 -26.92 15.98
C GLN A 329 -23.60 -27.16 17.50
N GLY A 330 -24.78 -27.28 18.11
CA GLY A 330 -24.92 -27.45 19.56
C GLY A 330 -24.48 -26.24 20.39
N MET A 331 -24.41 -25.06 19.77
CA MET A 331 -23.96 -23.82 20.40
C MET A 331 -25.08 -23.11 21.18
N ARG A 332 -26.33 -23.57 21.10
CA ARG A 332 -27.49 -22.91 21.74
C ARG A 332 -28.51 -23.88 22.30
#